data_AF-A0ABD5P6H7-F1
#
_entry.id   AF-A0ABD5P6H7-F1
#
_cell.length_a   1.000
_cell.length_b   1.000
_cell.length_c   1.000
_cell.angle_alpha   90.00
_cell.angle_beta   90.00
_cell.angle_gamma   90.00
#
_symmetry.space_group_name_H-M   'P 1'
#
loop_
_entity.id
_entity.type
_entity.pdbx_description
1 polymer ?
#
loop_
_entity_poly.entity_id
_entity_poly.type
_entity_poly.pdbx_seq_one_letter_code
_entity_poly.pdbx_strand_id
1 'polypeptide(L)'
;MSKTSQKTTIKRDRSSIPRAIVHKQILDAAEKRPDASVEEIAVAVSGASPDLVQQVFEEYGDPAADDVPPDAPTPDEEESDGEETDAGPMTDEPSPADADHSQRGIDEDIQLNDKQRQTLRAIYETPEATQRDLGERFDVTGATINKRVNSIDGFDWETREEFVTSLFETENGESMQQEQSTEFTAEQHSIDELQERVTELTETVRTLESQLEDVSDPSRESIEDPELVQKIVHACFRSDQISDDEELQIIEMVLSNDR
;
A
#
# COMPACT_ATOMS: atom_id res chain seq x y z
N MET A 1 -54.99 29.66 -15.16
CA MET A 1 -53.58 29.47 -15.55
C MET A 1 -52.84 28.95 -14.35
N SER A 2 -52.61 27.64 -14.34
CA SER A 2 -51.98 26.90 -13.24
C SER A 2 -50.46 27.03 -13.35
N LYS A 3 -49.77 27.38 -12.28
CA LYS A 3 -48.33 27.10 -12.14
C LYS A 3 -48.07 26.48 -10.77
N THR A 4 -47.91 25.17 -10.84
CA THR A 4 -47.38 24.24 -9.86
C THR A 4 -46.05 24.73 -9.28
N SER A 5 -46.01 25.06 -7.99
CA SER A 5 -44.74 25.09 -7.25
C SER A 5 -44.33 23.65 -6.97
N GLN A 6 -43.30 23.20 -7.67
CA GLN A 6 -42.63 21.93 -7.38
C GLN A 6 -41.94 22.07 -6.02
N LYS A 7 -42.43 21.30 -5.06
CA LYS A 7 -41.82 21.09 -3.75
C LYS A 7 -40.59 20.21 -3.96
N THR A 8 -39.45 20.83 -4.24
CA THR A 8 -38.16 20.12 -4.33
C THR A 8 -37.73 19.75 -2.92
N THR A 9 -38.22 18.61 -2.44
CA THR A 9 -37.68 17.95 -1.24
C THR A 9 -36.30 17.42 -1.61
N ILE A 10 -35.26 18.23 -1.36
CA ILE A 10 -33.87 17.78 -1.41
C ILE A 10 -33.72 16.77 -0.27
N LYS A 11 -33.46 15.53 -0.67
CA LYS A 11 -33.17 14.42 0.23
C LYS A 11 -31.90 14.80 1.01
N ARG A 12 -32.03 15.13 2.30
CA ARG A 12 -30.88 15.08 3.22
C ARG A 12 -30.31 13.68 3.12
N ASP A 13 -29.10 13.60 2.58
CA ASP A 13 -28.40 12.33 2.39
C ASP A 13 -28.20 11.70 3.78
N ARG A 14 -28.87 10.57 4.01
CA ARG A 14 -28.84 9.86 5.30
C ARG A 14 -27.52 9.12 5.54
N SER A 15 -26.50 9.36 4.71
CA SER A 15 -25.16 8.79 4.89
C SER A 15 -24.29 9.56 5.89
N SER A 16 -24.65 10.80 6.23
CA SER A 16 -23.87 11.65 7.15
C SER A 16 -24.45 11.64 8.57
N ILE A 17 -24.58 10.47 9.18
CA ILE A 17 -25.02 10.34 10.58
C ILE A 17 -23.77 10.38 11.46
N PRO A 18 -23.56 11.44 12.25
CA PRO A 18 -22.36 11.56 13.09
C PRO A 18 -22.27 10.40 14.08
N ARG A 19 -21.16 9.66 14.06
CA ARG A 19 -20.91 8.53 14.97
C ARG A 19 -20.57 8.96 16.39
N ALA A 20 -20.05 10.17 16.56
CA ALA A 20 -19.68 10.74 17.85
C ALA A 20 -20.80 11.67 18.39
N ILE A 21 -21.12 11.54 19.69
CA ILE A 21 -22.10 12.41 20.37
C ILE A 21 -21.69 13.88 20.27
N VAL A 22 -20.38 14.17 20.31
CA VAL A 22 -19.83 15.53 20.21
C VAL A 22 -20.06 16.15 18.83
N HIS A 23 -19.86 15.40 17.74
CA HIS A 23 -20.12 15.91 16.38
C HIS A 23 -21.59 16.26 16.19
N LYS A 24 -22.49 15.40 16.71
CA LYS A 24 -23.93 15.69 16.72
C LYS A 24 -24.26 16.96 17.52
N GLN A 25 -23.63 17.17 18.67
CA GLN A 25 -23.85 18.35 19.50
C GLN A 25 -23.33 19.62 18.83
N ILE A 26 -22.21 19.56 18.11
CA ILE A 26 -21.66 20.67 17.32
C ILE A 26 -22.63 21.08 16.21
N LEU A 27 -23.11 20.12 15.41
CA LEU A 27 -24.06 20.39 14.33
C LEU A 27 -25.42 20.90 14.84
N ASP A 28 -25.91 20.36 15.96
CA ASP A 28 -27.16 20.82 16.60
C ASP A 28 -27.01 22.23 17.22
N ALA A 29 -25.82 22.59 17.70
CA ALA A 29 -25.53 23.94 18.18
C ALA A 29 -25.45 24.94 17.03
N ALA A 30 -24.83 24.55 15.91
CA ALA A 30 -24.75 25.35 14.69
C ALA A 30 -26.14 25.56 14.04
N GLU A 31 -26.96 24.50 13.96
CA GLU A 31 -28.34 24.59 13.45
C GLU A 31 -29.22 25.52 14.30
N LYS A 32 -29.00 25.58 15.62
CA LYS A 32 -29.73 26.47 16.53
C LYS A 32 -29.22 27.91 16.52
N ARG A 33 -27.99 28.15 16.04
CA ARG A 33 -27.32 29.45 16.05
C ARG A 33 -26.52 29.64 14.75
N PRO A 34 -27.20 29.93 13.63
CA PRO A 34 -26.55 30.03 12.32
C PRO A 34 -25.58 31.21 12.21
N ASP A 35 -25.74 32.25 13.04
CA ASP A 35 -24.85 33.41 13.07
C ASP A 35 -23.69 33.27 14.08
N ALA A 36 -23.56 32.14 14.78
CA ALA A 36 -22.50 31.95 15.77
C ALA A 36 -21.18 31.56 15.11
N SER A 37 -20.08 32.14 15.58
CA SER A 37 -18.75 31.78 15.10
C SER A 37 -18.31 30.40 15.61
N VAL A 38 -17.28 29.83 14.96
CA VAL A 38 -16.67 28.54 15.31
C VAL A 38 -16.27 28.50 16.79
N GLU A 39 -15.75 29.60 17.31
CA GLU A 39 -15.33 29.75 18.70
C GLU A 39 -16.52 29.77 19.66
N GLU A 40 -17.60 30.46 19.28
CA GLU A 40 -18.83 30.51 20.10
C GLU A 40 -19.55 29.17 20.17
N ILE A 41 -19.48 28.37 19.10
CA ILE A 41 -20.02 27.01 19.03
C ILE A 41 -19.15 26.07 19.90
N ALA A 42 -17.82 26.19 19.83
CA ALA A 42 -16.91 25.42 20.66
C ALA A 42 -17.14 25.66 22.16
N VAL A 43 -17.41 26.92 22.57
CA VAL A 43 -17.74 27.25 23.96
C VAL A 43 -19.10 26.68 24.40
N ALA A 44 -20.07 26.59 23.49
CA ALA A 44 -21.41 26.07 23.78
C ALA A 44 -21.46 24.54 23.94
N VAL A 45 -20.50 23.81 23.37
CA VAL A 45 -20.43 22.34 23.40
C VAL A 45 -19.32 21.88 24.34
N SER A 46 -19.71 21.21 25.43
CA SER A 46 -18.76 20.70 26.42
C SER A 46 -17.78 19.70 25.81
N GLY A 47 -16.51 20.10 25.69
CA GLY A 47 -15.43 19.27 25.14
C GLY A 47 -15.16 19.47 23.65
N ALA A 48 -15.74 20.51 23.02
CA ALA A 48 -15.38 20.90 21.66
C ALA A 48 -14.27 21.97 21.68
N SER A 49 -13.26 21.78 20.83
CA SER A 49 -12.29 22.83 20.49
C SER A 49 -12.73 23.53 19.18
N PRO A 50 -12.29 24.76 18.92
CA PRO A 50 -12.55 25.44 17.65
C PRO A 50 -12.08 24.61 16.44
N ASP A 51 -10.92 23.96 16.55
CA ASP A 51 -10.40 23.06 15.51
C ASP A 51 -11.33 21.86 15.25
N LEU A 52 -11.93 21.28 16.29
CA LEU A 52 -12.88 20.18 16.15
C LEU A 52 -14.18 20.63 15.48
N VAL A 53 -14.64 21.85 15.76
CA VAL A 53 -15.84 22.42 15.11
C VAL A 53 -15.59 22.63 13.61
N GLN A 54 -14.44 23.18 13.24
CA GLN A 54 -14.05 23.35 11.84
C GLN A 54 -13.95 22.00 11.11
N GLN A 55 -13.30 21.01 11.72
CA GLN A 55 -13.21 19.66 11.15
C GLN A 55 -14.59 19.00 10.96
N VAL A 56 -15.52 19.20 11.91
CA VAL A 56 -16.90 18.68 11.79
C VAL A 56 -17.66 19.40 10.68
N PHE A 57 -17.45 20.69 10.46
CA PHE A 57 -18.04 21.41 9.32
C PHE A 57 -17.45 21.01 7.98
N GLU A 58 -16.15 20.72 7.92
CA GLU A 58 -15.50 20.16 6.72
C GLU A 58 -16.04 18.76 6.39
N GLU A 59 -16.29 17.92 7.40
CA GLU A 59 -16.74 16.53 7.22
C GLU A 59 -18.25 16.39 6.98
N TYR A 60 -19.08 17.16 7.69
CA TYR A 60 -20.55 17.04 7.66
C TYR A 60 -21.26 18.20 6.96
N GLY A 61 -20.53 19.27 6.60
CA GLY A 61 -21.08 20.52 6.10
C GLY A 61 -21.52 21.44 7.24
N ASP A 62 -21.43 22.76 7.00
CA ASP A 62 -22.00 23.75 7.90
C ASP A 62 -23.52 23.87 7.64
N PRO A 63 -24.38 23.47 8.60
CA PRO A 63 -25.83 23.58 8.44
C PRO A 63 -26.33 25.02 8.35
N ALA A 64 -25.52 26.02 8.70
CA ALA A 64 -25.82 27.44 8.52
C ALA A 64 -25.50 27.95 7.10
N ALA A 65 -24.59 27.28 6.38
CA ALA A 65 -24.15 27.69 5.04
C ALA A 65 -25.11 27.28 3.90
N ASP A 66 -26.05 26.37 4.17
CA ASP A 66 -27.01 25.81 3.18
C ASP A 66 -28.05 26.84 2.65
N ASP A 67 -28.10 28.07 3.19
CA ASP A 67 -29.03 29.14 2.75
C ASP A 67 -28.35 30.25 1.92
N VAL A 68 -27.05 30.11 1.59
CA VAL A 68 -26.36 31.08 0.71
C VAL A 68 -26.43 30.56 -0.74
N PRO A 69 -27.17 31.23 -1.65
CA PRO A 69 -27.14 30.86 -3.07
C PRO A 69 -25.70 30.97 -3.60
N PRO A 70 -25.29 30.10 -4.55
CA PRO A 70 -23.88 29.92 -4.96
C PRO A 70 -23.30 31.08 -5.80
N ASP A 71 -23.69 32.33 -5.53
CA ASP A 71 -23.32 33.52 -6.30
C ASP A 71 -23.15 34.76 -5.40
N ALA A 72 -22.53 34.57 -4.23
CA ALA A 72 -22.03 35.66 -3.40
C ALA A 72 -20.50 35.75 -3.55
N PRO A 73 -19.93 36.93 -3.85
CA PRO A 73 -18.48 37.09 -3.92
C PRO A 73 -17.88 36.82 -2.54
N THR A 74 -16.84 35.99 -2.52
CA THR A 74 -15.90 35.84 -1.41
C THR A 74 -15.45 37.23 -0.94
N PRO A 75 -15.46 37.55 0.38
CA PRO A 75 -14.76 38.72 0.87
C PRO A 75 -13.28 38.52 0.59
N ASP A 76 -12.76 39.39 -0.26
CA ASP A 76 -11.36 39.59 -0.60
C ASP A 76 -10.47 39.55 0.65
N GLU A 77 -9.35 38.86 0.49
CA GLU A 77 -8.19 38.85 1.36
C GLU A 77 -7.76 40.29 1.65
N GLU A 78 -7.79 40.72 2.91
CA GLU A 78 -7.10 41.96 3.29
C GLU A 78 -5.59 41.69 3.27
N GLU A 79 -4.96 42.17 2.19
CA GLU A 79 -3.55 42.49 2.11
C GLU A 79 -3.15 43.36 3.32
N SER A 80 -2.40 42.79 4.26
CA SER A 80 -1.68 43.58 5.26
C SER A 80 -0.32 43.98 4.66
N ASP A 81 -0.31 45.21 4.16
CA ASP A 81 0.83 45.96 3.64
C ASP A 81 1.96 46.12 4.66
N GLY A 82 3.17 46.33 4.13
CA GLY A 82 4.43 46.08 4.80
C GLY A 82 4.89 47.09 5.86
N GLU A 83 5.87 46.65 6.64
CA GLU A 83 6.80 47.55 7.32
C GLU A 83 8.20 46.92 7.29
N GLU A 84 9.03 47.39 6.35
CA GLU A 84 10.47 47.23 6.38
C GLU A 84 11.03 48.12 7.49
N THR A 85 11.69 47.54 8.50
CA THR A 85 12.68 48.28 9.29
C THR A 85 13.89 47.42 9.66
N ASP A 86 15.01 47.88 9.12
CA ASP A 86 16.28 48.09 9.79
C ASP A 86 17.28 46.92 9.88
N ALA A 87 18.35 47.11 9.09
CA ALA A 87 19.60 46.39 9.16
C ALA A 87 20.45 46.91 10.32
N GLY A 88 20.93 45.99 11.16
CA GLY A 88 21.97 46.27 12.15
C GLY A 88 22.63 44.98 12.64
N PRO A 89 23.92 44.74 12.35
CA PRO A 89 24.62 43.50 12.71
C PRO A 89 25.27 43.63 14.08
N MET A 90 25.15 42.64 14.96
CA MET A 90 26.12 42.41 16.04
C MET A 90 26.09 40.94 16.45
N THR A 91 27.22 40.27 16.17
CA THR A 91 27.87 39.26 17.01
C THR A 91 27.53 39.41 18.50
N ASP A 92 27.07 38.33 19.12
CA ASP A 92 27.52 37.93 20.46
C ASP A 92 27.37 36.41 20.62
N GLU A 93 28.53 35.75 20.56
CA GLU A 93 28.76 34.42 21.10
C GLU A 93 28.78 34.54 22.63
N PRO A 94 28.11 33.61 23.35
CA PRO A 94 28.87 32.90 24.37
C PRO A 94 28.59 31.39 24.35
N SER A 95 29.67 30.67 24.02
CA SER A 95 30.31 29.54 24.74
C SER A 95 29.48 28.51 25.52
N PRO A 96 29.83 27.21 25.44
CA PRO A 96 28.98 26.08 25.80
C PRO A 96 29.03 25.78 27.31
N ALA A 97 27.86 25.57 27.89
CA ALA A 97 27.72 24.97 29.21
C ALA A 97 26.74 23.82 29.12
N ASP A 98 27.30 22.61 29.24
CA ASP A 98 26.68 21.37 29.71
C ASP A 98 25.16 21.22 29.50
N ALA A 99 24.79 20.78 28.31
CA ALA A 99 23.57 19.99 28.13
C ALA A 99 24.00 18.60 27.65
N ASP A 100 24.29 17.73 28.63
CA ASP A 100 24.31 16.29 28.43
C ASP A 100 22.92 15.83 28.01
N HIS A 101 22.65 15.86 26.70
CA HIS A 101 21.55 15.15 26.06
C HIS A 101 22.13 14.03 25.19
N SER A 102 22.99 13.22 25.81
CA SER A 102 23.36 11.93 25.25
C SER A 102 22.15 11.00 25.34
N GLN A 103 21.63 10.58 24.17
CA GLN A 103 20.79 9.38 24.03
C GLN A 103 19.56 9.30 24.96
N ARG A 104 18.66 10.29 24.91
CA ARG A 104 17.28 10.03 25.37
C ARG A 104 16.57 9.34 24.21
N GLY A 105 16.37 8.02 24.33
CA GLY A 105 15.53 7.27 23.40
C GLY A 105 14.25 8.06 23.17
N ILE A 106 13.91 8.27 21.91
CA ILE A 106 12.69 8.95 21.51
C ILE A 106 11.56 8.09 22.09
N ASP A 107 10.96 8.53 23.19
CA ASP A 107 9.90 7.80 23.86
C ASP A 107 8.78 7.55 22.84
N GLU A 108 8.28 6.31 22.79
CA GLU A 108 7.16 5.86 21.95
C GLU A 108 5.85 6.65 22.22
N ASP A 109 5.87 7.57 23.19
CA ASP A 109 4.76 8.38 23.67
C ASP A 109 4.72 9.82 23.13
N ILE A 110 5.47 10.16 22.06
CA ILE A 110 5.28 11.47 21.40
C ILE A 110 3.90 11.50 20.74
N GLN A 111 2.94 12.14 21.42
CA GLN A 111 1.59 12.36 20.89
C GLN A 111 1.62 13.36 19.74
N LEU A 112 1.77 12.85 18.53
CA LEU A 112 1.72 13.63 17.30
C LEU A 112 0.28 13.76 16.80
N ASN A 113 -0.16 14.98 16.52
CA ASN A 113 -1.37 15.20 15.73
C ASN A 113 -1.13 14.77 14.27
N ASP A 114 -2.19 14.41 13.54
CA ASP A 114 -2.17 14.03 12.13
C ASP A 114 -1.40 15.04 11.27
N LYS A 115 -1.62 16.34 11.49
CA LYS A 115 -0.91 17.43 10.77
C LYS A 115 0.59 17.44 11.07
N GLN A 116 0.99 17.13 12.31
CA GLN A 116 2.39 17.07 12.71
C GLN A 116 3.06 15.82 12.13
N ARG A 117 2.42 14.65 12.26
CA ARG A 117 2.89 13.40 11.67
C ARG A 117 3.01 13.50 10.14
N GLN A 118 2.05 14.13 9.48
CA GLN A 118 2.10 14.39 8.04
C GLN A 118 3.27 15.29 7.65
N THR A 119 3.53 16.34 8.43
CA THR A 119 4.66 17.25 8.20
C THR A 119 6.00 16.52 8.42
N LEU A 120 6.14 15.75 9.49
CA LEU A 120 7.33 14.93 9.77
C LEU A 120 7.54 13.86 8.70
N ARG A 121 6.47 13.25 8.17
CA ARG A 121 6.55 12.31 7.06
C ARG A 121 7.09 12.97 5.79
N ALA A 122 6.66 14.19 5.49
CA ALA A 122 7.20 14.94 4.36
C ALA A 122 8.67 15.31 4.54
N ILE A 123 9.11 15.59 5.77
CA ILE A 123 10.54 15.78 6.10
C ILE A 123 11.31 14.46 5.92
N TYR A 124 10.75 13.32 6.33
CA TYR A 124 11.37 12.00 6.11
C TYR A 124 11.49 11.64 4.62
N GLU A 125 10.47 11.96 3.82
CA GLU A 125 10.47 11.73 2.36
C GLU A 125 11.42 12.69 1.60
N THR A 126 11.65 13.88 2.13
CA THR A 126 12.47 14.91 1.48
C THR A 126 13.23 15.69 2.55
N PRO A 127 14.34 15.10 3.06
CA PRO A 127 15.08 15.66 4.19
C PRO A 127 15.71 17.02 3.88
N GLU A 128 16.01 17.30 2.60
CA GLU A 128 16.53 18.59 2.13
C GLU A 128 15.46 19.70 2.03
N ALA A 129 14.17 19.37 2.11
CA ALA A 129 13.12 20.37 1.94
C ALA A 129 13.23 21.48 3.00
N THR A 130 13.14 22.73 2.57
CA THR A 130 13.08 23.86 3.50
C THR A 130 11.66 24.01 4.05
N GLN A 131 11.52 24.77 5.13
CA GLN A 131 10.22 25.13 5.70
C GLN A 131 9.28 25.76 4.67
N ARG A 132 9.84 26.56 3.74
CA ARG A 132 9.10 27.19 2.65
C ARG A 132 8.62 26.17 1.63
N ASP A 133 9.48 25.23 1.23
CA ASP A 133 9.13 24.19 0.25
C ASP A 133 8.04 23.26 0.81
N LEU A 134 8.11 22.94 2.10
CA LEU A 134 7.05 22.19 2.79
C LEU A 134 5.77 23.02 2.92
N GLY A 135 5.89 24.32 3.16
CA GLY A 135 4.74 25.23 3.18
C GLY A 135 3.98 25.23 1.85
N GLU A 136 4.71 25.38 0.73
CA GLU A 136 4.15 25.28 -0.62
C GLU A 136 3.46 23.93 -0.86
N ARG A 137 4.05 22.82 -0.39
CA ARG A 137 3.46 21.47 -0.52
C ARG A 137 2.15 21.30 0.27
N PHE A 138 2.03 21.99 1.40
CA PHE A 138 0.86 21.90 2.29
C PHE A 138 -0.11 23.08 2.17
N ASP A 139 0.09 23.96 1.17
CA ASP A 139 -0.69 25.18 0.97
C ASP A 139 -0.76 26.07 2.23
N VAL A 140 0.38 26.19 2.94
CA VAL A 140 0.52 27.02 4.15
C VAL A 140 1.84 27.77 4.15
N THR A 141 1.97 28.76 5.03
CA THR A 141 3.25 29.47 5.18
C THR A 141 4.31 28.58 5.82
N GLY A 142 5.59 28.79 5.47
CA GLY A 142 6.71 28.11 6.14
C GLY A 142 6.75 28.37 7.65
N ALA A 143 6.25 29.53 8.10
CA ALA A 143 6.09 29.83 9.51
C ALA A 143 5.05 28.92 10.20
N THR A 144 3.97 28.56 9.51
CA THR A 144 2.98 27.58 10.00
C THR A 144 3.61 26.19 10.15
N ILE A 145 4.42 25.77 9.18
CA ILE A 145 5.19 24.51 9.25
C ILE A 145 6.12 24.53 10.45
N ASN A 146 6.90 25.61 10.61
CA ASN A 146 7.81 25.79 11.73
C ASN A 146 7.08 25.72 13.08
N LYS A 147 5.94 26.40 13.21
CA LYS A 147 5.10 26.34 14.43
C LYS A 147 4.58 24.93 14.71
N ARG A 148 4.13 24.21 13.68
CA ARG A 148 3.60 22.84 13.80
C ARG A 148 4.65 21.87 14.36
N VAL A 149 5.88 21.93 13.84
CA VAL A 149 6.94 20.99 14.24
C VAL A 149 7.68 21.42 15.50
N ASN A 150 7.89 22.72 15.74
CA ASN A 150 8.52 23.19 17.00
C ASN A 150 7.62 23.01 18.22
N SER A 151 6.34 22.73 18.02
CA SER A 151 5.43 22.36 19.12
C SER A 151 5.60 20.89 19.52
N ILE A 152 6.44 20.12 18.82
CA ILE A 152 6.75 18.72 19.11
C ILE A 152 7.92 18.71 20.08
N ASP A 153 7.75 18.01 21.20
CA ASP A 153 8.79 17.88 22.20
C ASP A 153 10.00 17.14 21.61
N GLY A 154 11.20 17.66 21.86
CA GLY A 154 12.46 17.11 21.35
C GLY A 154 12.69 17.27 19.83
N PHE A 155 11.81 17.97 19.09
CA PHE A 155 12.06 18.26 17.68
C PHE A 155 12.98 19.47 17.51
N ASP A 156 14.02 19.31 16.70
CA ASP A 156 14.91 20.38 16.26
C ASP A 156 15.08 20.32 14.74
N TRP A 157 15.14 21.49 14.10
CA TRP A 157 15.39 21.62 12.67
C TRP A 157 16.82 21.24 12.27
N GLU A 158 17.80 21.46 13.15
CA GLU A 158 19.20 21.07 12.89
C GLU A 158 19.35 19.54 12.89
N THR A 159 18.61 18.87 13.79
CA THR A 159 18.67 17.42 14.01
C THR A 159 17.45 16.70 13.42
N ARG A 160 16.75 17.35 12.49
CA ARG A 160 15.45 16.89 11.98
C ARG A 160 15.54 15.53 11.31
N GLU A 161 16.63 15.26 10.59
CA GLU A 161 16.84 14.00 9.87
C GLU A 161 16.98 12.84 10.84
N GLU A 162 17.77 13.01 11.90
CA GLU A 162 17.94 11.99 12.94
C GLU A 162 16.63 11.77 13.70
N PHE A 163 15.90 12.83 14.00
CA PHE A 163 14.60 12.76 14.66
C PHE A 163 13.57 11.98 13.84
N VAL A 164 13.36 12.34 12.57
CA VAL A 164 12.37 11.65 11.72
C VAL A 164 12.82 10.25 11.36
N THR A 165 14.12 10.03 11.17
CA THR A 165 14.67 8.71 10.89
C THR A 165 14.45 7.80 12.08
N SER A 166 14.84 8.19 13.29
CA SER A 166 14.62 7.35 14.47
C SER A 166 13.13 7.13 14.79
N LEU A 167 12.26 8.10 14.49
CA LEU A 167 10.81 7.97 14.68
C LEU A 167 10.21 6.94 13.71
N PHE A 168 10.50 7.06 12.41
CA PHE A 168 9.90 6.21 11.38
C PHE A 168 10.68 4.92 11.12
N GLU A 169 11.97 4.84 11.43
CA GLU A 169 12.78 3.61 11.32
C GLU A 169 12.45 2.62 12.43
N THR A 170 12.02 3.10 13.60
CA THR A 170 11.44 2.23 14.64
C THR A 170 10.12 1.63 14.15
N GLU A 171 9.18 2.45 13.65
CA GLU A 171 7.90 1.98 13.09
C GLU A 171 8.09 1.05 11.87
N ASN A 172 9.06 1.37 11.01
CA ASN A 172 9.34 0.59 9.80
C ASN A 172 10.17 -0.66 10.12
N GLY A 173 11.00 -0.64 11.15
CA GLY A 173 11.77 -1.80 11.63
C GLY A 173 10.86 -2.92 12.09
N GLU A 174 9.80 -2.60 12.82
CA GLU A 174 8.77 -3.56 13.24
C GLU A 174 7.98 -4.13 12.05
N SER A 175 7.69 -3.29 11.04
CA SER A 175 6.98 -3.71 9.83
C SER A 175 7.86 -4.57 8.90
N MET A 176 9.13 -4.20 8.70
CA MET A 176 10.08 -4.92 7.84
C MET A 176 10.54 -6.25 8.43
N GLN A 177 10.61 -6.39 9.76
CA GLN A 177 10.97 -7.64 10.42
C GLN A 177 9.86 -8.71 10.32
N GLN A 178 8.59 -8.27 10.25
CA GLN A 178 7.45 -9.15 10.07
C GLN A 178 7.32 -9.60 8.61
N GLU A 179 7.52 -8.70 7.64
CA GLU A 179 7.48 -9.02 6.21
C GLU A 179 8.67 -9.89 5.76
N GLN A 180 9.90 -9.58 6.20
CA GLN A 180 11.08 -10.41 5.91
C GLN A 180 11.00 -11.81 6.55
N SER A 181 10.44 -11.95 7.75
CA SER A 181 10.25 -13.28 8.36
C SER A 181 9.24 -14.13 7.57
N THR A 182 8.19 -13.52 7.01
CA THR A 182 7.21 -14.26 6.21
C THR A 182 7.71 -14.58 4.80
N GLU A 183 8.45 -13.65 4.17
CA GLU A 183 8.99 -13.83 2.82
C GLU A 183 10.15 -14.84 2.84
N PHE A 184 11.08 -14.73 3.80
CA PHE A 184 12.17 -15.68 3.96
C PHE A 184 11.65 -17.12 4.21
N THR A 185 10.57 -17.28 4.99
CA THR A 185 9.97 -18.60 5.24
C THR A 185 9.26 -19.16 4.00
N ALA A 186 8.58 -18.31 3.22
CA ALA A 186 7.90 -18.71 1.98
C ALA A 186 8.89 -19.08 0.86
N GLU A 187 9.99 -18.34 0.75
CA GLU A 187 11.08 -18.64 -0.18
C GLU A 187 11.80 -19.93 0.22
N GLN A 188 12.07 -20.15 1.52
CA GLN A 188 12.69 -21.40 1.98
C GLN A 188 11.81 -22.61 1.67
N HIS A 189 10.51 -22.52 1.92
CA HIS A 189 9.56 -23.60 1.61
C HIS A 189 9.49 -23.88 0.11
N SER A 190 9.56 -22.84 -0.72
CA SER A 190 9.59 -22.99 -2.19
C SER A 190 10.86 -23.69 -2.67
N ILE A 191 12.00 -23.42 -2.03
CA ILE A 191 13.28 -24.08 -2.33
C ILE A 191 13.22 -25.56 -1.91
N ASP A 192 12.73 -25.87 -0.71
CA ASP A 192 12.57 -27.26 -0.24
C ASP A 192 11.63 -28.04 -1.18
N GLU A 193 10.51 -27.44 -1.60
CA GLU A 193 9.55 -28.07 -2.51
C GLU A 193 10.15 -28.30 -3.91
N LEU A 194 10.96 -27.37 -4.42
CA LEU A 194 11.69 -27.55 -5.67
C LEU A 194 12.76 -28.64 -5.57
N GLN A 195 13.45 -28.75 -4.43
CA GLN A 195 14.42 -29.81 -4.18
C GLN A 195 13.78 -31.19 -4.12
N GLU A 196 12.61 -31.31 -3.50
CA GLU A 196 11.83 -32.55 -3.48
C GLU A 196 11.43 -32.97 -4.90
N ARG A 197 10.88 -32.03 -5.70
CA ARG A 197 10.52 -32.29 -7.11
C ARG A 197 11.72 -32.69 -7.98
N VAL A 198 12.88 -32.06 -7.79
CA VAL A 198 14.10 -32.43 -8.52
C VAL A 198 14.54 -33.85 -8.14
N THR A 199 14.41 -34.22 -6.87
CA THR A 199 14.75 -35.57 -6.38
C THR A 199 13.82 -36.61 -6.98
N GLU A 200 12.51 -36.37 -6.95
CA GLU A 200 11.49 -37.24 -7.56
C GLU A 200 11.69 -37.38 -9.08
N LEU A 201 11.96 -36.27 -9.77
CA LEU A 201 12.21 -36.29 -11.21
C LEU A 201 13.47 -37.08 -11.54
N THR A 202 14.53 -36.95 -10.73
CA THR A 202 15.76 -37.71 -10.90
C THR A 202 15.53 -39.22 -10.72
N GLU A 203 14.70 -39.61 -9.76
CA GLU A 203 14.33 -41.02 -9.56
C GLU A 203 13.46 -41.55 -10.72
N THR A 204 12.54 -40.73 -11.21
CA THR A 204 11.70 -41.07 -12.37
C THR A 204 12.55 -41.25 -13.62
N VAL A 205 13.52 -40.36 -13.86
CA VAL A 205 14.46 -40.48 -14.99
C VAL A 205 15.27 -41.76 -14.88
N ARG A 206 15.84 -42.08 -13.72
CA ARG A 206 16.55 -43.36 -13.53
C ARG A 206 15.67 -44.57 -13.79
N THR A 207 14.42 -44.51 -13.37
CA THR A 207 13.44 -45.58 -13.61
C THR A 207 13.14 -45.73 -15.10
N LEU A 208 12.94 -44.62 -15.81
CA LEU A 208 12.70 -44.61 -17.26
C LEU A 208 13.94 -45.07 -18.04
N GLU A 209 15.13 -44.63 -17.64
CA GLU A 209 16.40 -45.08 -18.22
C GLU A 209 16.57 -46.59 -18.04
N SER A 210 16.28 -47.14 -16.85
CA SER A 210 16.31 -48.58 -16.62
C SER A 210 15.27 -49.35 -17.44
N GLN A 211 14.07 -48.78 -17.63
CA GLN A 211 13.05 -49.39 -18.50
C GLN A 211 13.47 -49.34 -19.97
N LEU A 212 14.08 -48.24 -20.40
CA LEU A 212 14.56 -48.10 -21.77
C LEU A 212 15.73 -49.05 -22.03
N GLU A 213 16.61 -49.27 -21.05
CA GLU A 213 17.70 -50.26 -21.16
C GLU A 213 17.16 -51.70 -21.24
N ASP A 214 16.08 -52.03 -20.53
CA ASP A 214 15.40 -53.34 -20.63
C ASP A 214 14.66 -53.55 -21.96
N VAL A 215 14.23 -52.46 -22.61
CA VAL A 215 13.61 -52.50 -23.95
C VAL A 215 14.67 -52.45 -25.06
N SER A 216 15.80 -51.80 -24.81
CA SER A 216 16.92 -51.65 -25.75
C SER A 216 17.93 -52.79 -25.68
N ASP A 217 17.74 -53.79 -24.81
CA ASP A 217 18.57 -54.99 -24.79
C ASP A 217 18.49 -55.69 -26.16
N PRO A 218 19.57 -55.69 -26.97
CA PRO A 218 19.59 -56.36 -28.27
C PRO A 218 19.47 -57.89 -28.13
N SER A 219 19.52 -58.41 -26.90
CA SER A 219 19.32 -59.83 -26.58
C SER A 219 17.84 -60.24 -26.52
N ARG A 220 16.90 -59.29 -26.44
CA ARG A 220 15.51 -59.54 -26.87
C ARG A 220 15.53 -59.51 -28.39
N GLU A 221 15.66 -60.68 -28.99
CA GLU A 221 15.75 -60.94 -30.44
C GLU A 221 14.76 -60.10 -31.26
N SER A 222 15.12 -58.85 -31.56
CA SER A 222 14.53 -58.12 -32.65
C SER A 222 14.89 -58.91 -33.89
N ILE A 223 13.88 -59.25 -34.69
CA ILE A 223 14.07 -59.94 -35.95
C ILE A 223 14.66 -58.91 -36.92
N GLU A 224 15.92 -58.52 -36.71
CA GLU A 224 16.64 -57.50 -37.47
C GLU A 224 17.11 -58.03 -38.83
N ASP A 225 16.94 -59.33 -39.09
CA ASP A 225 17.15 -59.90 -40.41
C ASP A 225 15.89 -59.69 -41.28
N PRO A 226 15.91 -58.76 -42.25
CA PRO A 226 14.76 -58.49 -43.11
C PRO A 226 14.37 -59.71 -43.95
N GLU A 227 15.32 -60.61 -44.26
CA GLU A 227 14.96 -61.87 -44.93
C GLU A 227 14.19 -62.82 -44.01
N LEU A 228 14.50 -62.83 -42.72
CA LEU A 228 13.81 -63.65 -41.74
C LEU A 228 12.41 -63.09 -41.46
N VAL A 229 12.25 -61.77 -41.33
CA VAL A 229 10.95 -61.10 -41.27
C VAL A 229 10.11 -61.45 -42.49
N GLN A 230 10.68 -61.32 -43.70
CA GLN A 230 9.98 -61.63 -44.93
C GLN A 230 9.54 -63.10 -45.00
N LYS A 231 10.38 -64.04 -44.53
CA LYS A 231 10.06 -65.49 -44.48
C LYS A 231 8.96 -65.78 -43.46
N ILE A 232 8.97 -65.13 -42.30
CA ILE A 232 7.94 -65.30 -41.25
C ILE A 232 6.61 -64.73 -41.74
N VAL A 233 6.60 -63.49 -42.25
CA VAL A 233 5.39 -62.87 -42.82
C VAL A 233 4.82 -63.76 -43.92
N HIS A 234 5.65 -64.19 -44.85
CA HIS A 234 5.19 -65.03 -45.95
C HIS A 234 4.76 -66.45 -45.52
N ALA A 235 5.23 -66.95 -44.38
CA ALA A 235 4.72 -68.18 -43.77
C ALA A 235 3.36 -67.95 -43.07
N CYS A 236 3.18 -66.81 -42.41
CA CYS A 236 1.90 -66.42 -41.82
C CYS A 236 0.80 -66.29 -42.89
N PHE A 237 1.09 -65.60 -44.01
CA PHE A 237 0.18 -65.41 -45.16
C PHE A 237 -0.13 -66.68 -45.97
N ARG A 238 0.46 -67.82 -45.58
CA ARG A 238 0.21 -69.14 -46.20
C ARG A 238 -0.37 -70.14 -45.22
N SER A 239 -0.62 -69.71 -43.98
CA SER A 239 -1.15 -70.56 -42.94
C SER A 239 -2.67 -70.51 -42.96
N ASP A 240 -3.32 -71.66 -43.18
CA ASP A 240 -4.77 -71.77 -43.07
C ASP A 240 -5.29 -71.58 -41.63
N GLN A 241 -4.41 -71.38 -40.65
CA GLN A 241 -4.74 -71.17 -39.24
C GLN A 241 -4.80 -69.69 -38.85
N ILE A 242 -4.41 -68.77 -39.74
CA ILE A 242 -4.42 -67.33 -39.49
C ILE A 242 -5.55 -66.72 -40.32
N SER A 243 -6.38 -65.90 -39.69
CA SER A 243 -7.45 -65.18 -40.37
C SER A 243 -6.95 -63.91 -41.04
N ASP A 244 -7.68 -63.41 -42.05
CA ASP A 244 -7.34 -62.18 -42.78
C ASP A 244 -7.17 -60.96 -41.85
N ASP A 245 -7.92 -60.89 -40.75
CA ASP A 245 -7.83 -59.83 -39.74
C ASP A 245 -6.53 -59.93 -38.92
N GLU A 246 -6.09 -61.15 -38.58
CA GLU A 246 -4.82 -61.39 -37.90
C GLU A 246 -3.63 -61.12 -38.82
N GLU A 247 -3.74 -61.44 -40.12
CA GLU A 247 -2.75 -61.12 -41.13
C GLU A 247 -2.52 -59.60 -41.27
N LEU A 248 -3.60 -58.80 -41.26
CA LEU A 248 -3.55 -57.34 -41.27
C LEU A 248 -2.86 -56.78 -40.02
N GLN A 249 -3.17 -57.33 -38.84
CA GLN A 249 -2.57 -56.91 -37.58
C GLN A 249 -1.07 -57.22 -37.52
N ILE A 250 -0.64 -58.35 -38.10
CA ILE A 250 0.78 -58.70 -38.23
C ILE A 250 1.51 -57.72 -39.16
N ILE A 251 0.92 -57.34 -40.30
CA ILE A 251 1.49 -56.32 -41.20
C ILE A 251 1.65 -54.98 -40.46
N GLU A 252 0.62 -54.55 -39.75
CA GLU A 252 0.64 -53.28 -39.02
C GLU A 252 1.74 -53.26 -37.95
N MET A 253 1.92 -54.38 -37.24
CA MET A 253 2.97 -54.55 -36.24
C MET A 253 4.37 -54.52 -36.85
N VAL A 254 4.59 -55.21 -37.98
CA VAL A 254 5.89 -55.25 -38.66
C VAL A 254 6.26 -53.89 -39.26
N LEU A 255 5.31 -53.17 -39.86
CA LEU A 255 5.56 -51.83 -40.41
C LEU A 255 5.80 -50.77 -39.31
N SER A 256 5.25 -50.98 -38.12
CA SER A 256 5.45 -50.08 -36.98
C SER A 256 6.81 -50.27 -36.30
N ASN A 257 7.45 -51.42 -36.48
CA ASN A 257 8.78 -51.74 -35.93
C ASN A 257 9.95 -51.24 -36.81
N ASP A 258 9.69 -50.75 -38.02
CA ASP A 258 10.70 -50.23 -38.96
C ASP A 258 10.88 -48.69 -38.89
N ARG A 259 10.30 -48.04 -37.87
CA ARG A 259 10.30 -46.57 -37.71
C ARG A 259 10.92 -46.12 -36.39
#